data_AF-A0A5C2RPR5-F1
#
_entry.id   AF-A0A5C2RPR5-F1
#
_cell.length_a   1.000
_cell.length_b   1.000
_cell.length_c   1.000
_cell.angle_alpha   90.00
_cell.angle_beta   90.00
_cell.angle_gamma   90.00
#
_symmetry.space_group_name_H-M   'P 1'
#
loop_
_entity.id
_entity.type
_entity.pdbx_description
1 polymer ?
#
loop_
_entity_poly.entity_id
_entity_poly.type
_entity_poly.pdbx_seq_one_letter_code
_entity_poly.pdbx_strand_id
1 'polypeptide(L)'
;MCAKFDDTSLVVDNVDYGSINECLCHSDVSEFVATDATIVQEISSGADEHAVTNAINNLISAKGKQCTYPDHSVPSCTADDPCGFVCEGSAQYCHGVCTTGECYPPAYENTIRKNAWCPAGTTACGAYERRGSNSSPFECIHTDTDLESCGGCTTPLDSLSPTGVDCSQLPGVVDVKCKAGACVVNRCSPGYMRAADNSTCVSTQLLQQS
;
A
#
# COMPACT_ATOMS: atom_id res chain seq x y z
N MET A 1 15.37 5.08 17.41
CA MET A 1 15.02 3.81 18.07
C MET A 1 14.18 4.10 19.29
N CYS A 2 13.19 3.26 19.55
CA CYS A 2 12.27 3.37 20.66
C CYS A 2 12.00 2.00 21.26
N ALA A 3 11.74 1.94 22.56
CA ALA A 3 11.52 0.70 23.28
C ALA A 3 10.29 0.83 24.19
N LYS A 4 9.51 -0.25 24.24
CA LYS A 4 8.47 -0.42 25.24
C LYS A 4 9.10 -1.09 26.47
N PHE A 5 8.90 -0.51 27.64
CA PHE A 5 9.27 -1.13 28.90
C PHE A 5 8.01 -1.55 29.66
N ASP A 6 7.94 -2.84 29.97
CA ASP A 6 6.98 -3.41 30.91
C ASP A 6 7.78 -3.82 32.16
N ASP A 7 7.61 -3.08 33.24
CA ASP A 7 8.21 -3.31 34.56
C ASP A 7 9.74 -3.55 34.52
N THR A 8 10.46 -2.72 33.76
CA THR A 8 11.93 -2.86 33.63
C THR A 8 12.64 -2.04 34.70
N SER A 9 13.30 -2.71 35.64
CA SER A 9 14.08 -2.04 36.69
C SER A 9 15.24 -1.22 36.13
N LEU A 10 15.35 0.04 36.56
CA LEU A 10 16.46 0.94 36.28
C LEU A 10 17.38 1.00 37.50
N VAL A 11 18.52 0.32 37.40
CA VAL A 11 19.54 0.31 38.46
C VAL A 11 20.84 0.84 37.89
N VAL A 12 21.37 1.92 38.48
CA VAL A 12 22.62 2.57 38.07
C VAL A 12 23.49 2.75 39.31
N ASP A 13 24.75 2.30 39.26
CA ASP A 13 25.70 2.39 40.36
C ASP A 13 25.15 1.91 41.72
N ASN A 14 24.36 0.82 41.68
CA ASN A 14 23.73 0.20 42.85
C ASN A 14 22.65 1.08 43.54
N VAL A 15 22.14 2.09 42.84
CA VAL A 15 20.94 2.86 43.18
C VAL A 15 19.79 2.37 42.32
N ASP A 16 18.65 2.07 42.94
CA ASP A 16 17.42 1.63 42.28
C ASP A 16 16.49 2.83 42.06
N TYR A 17 16.27 3.17 40.80
CA TYR A 17 15.40 4.27 40.36
C TYR A 17 13.96 3.79 40.11
N GLY A 18 13.66 2.54 40.41
CA GLY A 18 12.36 1.92 40.20
C GLY A 18 12.21 1.30 38.80
N SER A 19 10.97 0.96 38.46
CA SER A 19 10.64 0.31 37.20
C SER A 19 10.12 1.28 36.15
N ILE A 20 10.69 1.21 34.95
CA ILE A 20 10.18 1.90 33.76
C ILE A 20 9.00 1.11 33.20
N ASN A 21 7.84 1.78 33.10
CA ASN A 21 6.55 1.22 32.67
C ASN A 21 5.93 2.03 31.52
N GLU A 22 6.78 2.59 30.66
CA GLU A 22 6.34 3.41 29.54
C GLU A 22 7.12 3.08 28.27
N CYS A 23 6.70 3.69 27.18
CA CYS A 23 7.44 3.65 25.95
C CYS A 23 8.36 4.88 25.86
N LEU A 24 9.65 4.66 25.56
CA LEU A 24 10.64 5.74 25.43
C LEU A 24 11.39 5.62 24.11
N CYS A 25 11.54 6.75 23.42
CA CYS A 25 12.50 6.91 22.31
C CYS A 25 13.79 7.57 22.80
N HIS A 26 14.89 7.37 22.07
CA HIS A 26 16.16 8.08 22.34
C HIS A 26 16.00 9.60 22.38
N SER A 27 15.08 10.14 21.56
CA SER A 27 14.77 11.58 21.51
C SER A 27 14.18 12.11 22.82
N ASP A 28 13.53 11.24 23.60
CA ASP A 28 12.69 11.63 24.72
C ASP A 28 13.42 11.42 26.06
N VAL A 29 14.55 10.70 26.06
CA VAL A 29 15.30 10.33 27.28
C VAL A 29 15.68 11.56 28.11
N SER A 30 16.12 12.64 27.48
CA SER A 30 16.50 13.85 28.20
C SER A 30 15.33 14.49 28.93
N GLU A 31 14.15 14.52 28.30
CA GLU A 31 12.93 15.06 28.91
C GLU A 31 12.43 14.13 30.02
N PHE A 32 12.47 12.82 29.79
CA PHE A 32 12.11 11.81 30.79
C PHE A 32 12.98 11.92 32.06
N VAL A 33 14.31 11.96 31.90
CA VAL A 33 15.26 12.13 33.02
C VAL A 33 15.00 13.44 33.79
N ALA A 34 14.61 14.51 33.09
CA ALA A 34 14.34 15.81 33.69
C ALA A 34 12.96 15.91 34.40
N THR A 35 12.04 14.98 34.14
CA THR A 35 10.64 15.06 34.60
C THR A 35 10.24 13.94 35.55
N ASP A 36 10.90 12.79 35.51
CA ASP A 36 10.64 11.71 36.45
C ASP A 36 11.06 12.11 37.88
N ALA A 37 10.10 12.06 38.81
CA ALA A 37 10.31 12.55 40.17
C ALA A 37 11.37 11.77 40.94
N THR A 38 11.50 10.45 40.70
CA THR A 38 12.47 9.59 41.38
C THR A 38 13.87 9.88 40.87
N ILE A 39 14.02 9.96 39.54
CA ILE A 39 15.30 10.29 38.90
C ILE A 39 15.76 11.69 39.31
N VAL A 40 14.88 12.69 39.26
CA VAL A 40 15.21 14.08 39.67
C VAL A 40 15.62 14.16 41.14
N GLN A 41 14.97 13.42 42.03
CA GLN A 41 15.31 13.37 43.45
C GLN A 41 16.71 12.79 43.67
N GLU A 42 17.05 11.68 43.01
CA GLU A 42 18.35 11.03 43.17
C GLU A 42 19.50 11.79 42.48
N ILE A 43 19.25 12.44 41.35
CA ILE A 43 20.24 13.37 40.77
C ILE A 43 20.51 14.52 41.75
N SER A 44 19.47 15.03 42.41
CA SER A 44 19.62 16.07 43.45
C SER A 44 20.36 15.60 44.70
N SER A 45 20.36 14.29 44.99
CA SER A 45 21.10 13.67 46.10
C SER A 45 22.57 13.34 45.74
N GLY A 46 22.95 13.54 44.48
CA GLY A 46 24.32 13.42 43.98
C GLY A 46 24.56 12.29 42.97
N ALA A 47 23.49 11.66 42.45
CA ALA A 47 23.63 10.71 41.34
C ALA A 47 24.10 11.39 40.04
N ASP A 48 24.84 10.65 39.21
CA ASP A 48 25.31 11.14 37.92
C ASP A 48 24.19 11.06 36.86
N GLU A 49 23.65 12.21 36.48
CA GLU A 49 22.66 12.36 35.41
C GLU A 49 23.12 11.73 34.08
N HIS A 50 24.42 11.81 33.77
CA HIS A 50 24.97 11.23 32.56
C HIS A 50 24.97 9.70 32.60
N ALA A 51 25.27 9.11 33.76
CA ALA A 51 25.21 7.68 33.97
C ALA A 51 23.78 7.15 33.82
N VAL A 52 22.79 7.85 34.39
CA VAL A 52 21.36 7.50 34.27
C VAL A 52 20.87 7.61 32.82
N THR A 53 21.18 8.72 32.15
CA THR A 53 20.85 8.94 30.73
C THR A 53 21.44 7.85 29.85
N ASN A 54 22.71 7.48 30.07
CA ASN A 54 23.37 6.41 29.31
C ASN A 54 22.76 5.04 29.60
N ALA A 55 22.39 4.75 30.85
CA ALA A 55 21.73 3.50 31.20
C ALA A 55 20.39 3.35 30.47
N ILE A 56 19.56 4.40 30.44
CA ILE A 56 18.28 4.37 29.72
C ILE A 56 18.51 4.23 28.21
N ASN A 57 19.44 4.98 27.63
CA ASN A 57 19.80 4.83 26.21
C ASN A 57 20.28 3.41 25.87
N ASN A 58 21.05 2.77 26.75
CA ASN A 58 21.49 1.39 26.59
C ASN A 58 20.32 0.40 26.68
N LEU A 59 19.37 0.61 27.60
CA LEU A 59 18.15 -0.18 27.68
C LEU A 59 17.30 -0.07 26.40
N ILE A 60 17.15 1.15 25.86
CA ILE A 60 16.49 1.39 24.58
C ILE A 60 17.25 0.67 23.46
N SER A 61 18.58 0.66 23.49
CA SER A 61 19.39 -0.03 22.49
C SER A 61 19.32 -1.55 22.56
N ALA A 62 19.15 -2.10 23.76
CA ALA A 62 19.07 -3.53 23.95
C ALA A 62 17.70 -4.12 23.59
N LYS A 63 16.61 -3.38 23.84
CA LYS A 63 15.23 -3.88 23.69
C LYS A 63 14.42 -3.17 22.60
N GLY A 64 14.93 -2.07 22.08
CA GLY A 64 14.19 -1.19 21.17
C GLY A 64 14.14 -1.68 19.74
N LYS A 65 13.25 -1.04 18.98
CA LYS A 65 13.13 -1.20 17.53
C LYS A 65 13.69 0.03 16.82
N GLN A 66 14.48 -0.20 15.78
CA GLN A 66 14.89 0.85 14.86
C GLN A 66 13.70 1.19 13.97
N CYS A 67 13.12 2.36 14.19
CA CYS A 67 11.94 2.84 13.47
C CYS A 67 12.33 3.76 12.32
N THR A 68 11.58 3.69 11.24
CA THR A 68 11.64 4.65 10.13
C THR A 68 10.28 5.31 10.04
N TYR A 69 10.28 6.63 10.12
CA TYR A 69 9.07 7.42 10.16
C TYR A 69 8.83 8.08 8.81
N PRO A 70 7.56 8.20 8.36
CA PRO A 70 7.24 8.96 7.16
C PRO A 70 7.54 10.46 7.35
N ASP A 71 7.65 11.19 6.23
CA ASP A 71 7.76 12.65 6.27
C ASP A 71 6.57 13.26 7.03
N HIS A 72 6.80 14.41 7.68
CA HIS A 72 5.81 15.13 8.47
C HIS A 72 5.21 14.32 9.64
N SER A 73 5.99 13.41 10.21
CA SER A 73 5.62 12.69 11.41
C SER A 73 6.69 12.82 12.48
N VAL A 74 6.24 12.77 13.73
CA VAL A 74 7.10 12.69 14.90
C VAL A 74 6.86 11.36 15.61
N PRO A 75 7.92 10.76 16.20
CA PRO A 75 7.77 9.58 17.03
C PRO A 75 6.71 9.82 18.11
N SER A 76 5.81 8.87 18.27
CA SER A 76 4.82 8.85 19.36
C SER A 76 4.65 7.40 19.74
N CYS A 77 5.65 6.91 20.44
CA CYS A 77 5.72 5.51 20.76
C CYS A 77 4.68 5.16 21.83
N THR A 78 4.06 4.00 21.70
CA THR A 78 2.94 3.58 22.56
C THR A 78 3.25 2.23 23.19
N ALA A 79 2.42 1.83 24.15
CA ALA A 79 2.51 0.50 24.76
C ALA A 79 2.32 -0.64 23.73
N ASP A 80 1.58 -0.41 22.64
CA ASP A 80 1.32 -1.43 21.63
C ASP A 80 2.31 -1.36 20.46
N ASP A 81 2.80 -0.16 20.14
CA ASP A 81 3.72 0.07 19.03
C ASP A 81 4.86 1.02 19.41
N PRO A 82 6.08 0.51 19.64
CA PRO A 82 7.25 1.35 19.88
C PRO A 82 7.65 2.16 18.64
N CYS A 83 7.17 1.83 17.44
CA CYS A 83 7.36 2.63 16.23
C CYS A 83 6.11 3.44 15.86
N GLY A 84 5.21 3.67 16.82
CA GLY A 84 4.09 4.58 16.65
C GLY A 84 4.56 5.99 16.33
N PHE A 85 3.75 6.71 15.56
CA PHE A 85 4.00 8.10 15.19
C PHE A 85 2.69 8.89 15.12
N VAL A 86 2.81 10.20 15.27
CA VAL A 86 1.72 11.15 15.01
C VAL A 86 2.17 12.14 13.95
N CYS A 87 1.21 12.72 13.23
CA CYS A 87 1.52 13.74 12.23
C CYS A 87 1.81 15.07 12.90
N GLU A 88 2.86 15.75 12.43
CA GLU A 88 3.28 17.03 12.99
C GLU A 88 2.60 18.22 12.27
N GLY A 89 2.44 19.32 13.00
CA GLY A 89 1.87 20.55 12.46
C GLY A 89 0.44 20.36 11.94
N SER A 90 0.22 20.72 10.67
CA SER A 90 -1.07 20.60 9.99
C SER A 90 -1.18 19.36 9.10
N ALA A 91 -0.22 18.42 9.18
CA ALA A 91 -0.26 17.20 8.39
C ALA A 91 -1.37 16.27 8.91
N GLN A 92 -2.07 15.63 7.98
CA GLN A 92 -3.10 14.63 8.28
C GLN A 92 -2.57 13.22 8.05
N TYR A 93 -3.01 12.27 8.88
CA TYR A 93 -2.71 10.86 8.70
C TYR A 93 -3.53 10.29 7.54
N CYS A 94 -2.84 9.79 6.52
CA CYS A 94 -3.46 9.26 5.31
C CYS A 94 -2.74 7.97 4.89
N HIS A 95 -3.40 6.82 5.00
CA HIS A 95 -2.88 5.51 4.55
C HIS A 95 -1.45 5.18 5.01
N GLY A 96 -1.10 5.46 6.26
CA GLY A 96 0.22 5.14 6.83
C GLY A 96 1.30 6.18 6.56
N VAL A 97 0.96 7.34 5.98
CA VAL A 97 1.86 8.49 5.84
C VAL A 97 1.22 9.75 6.40
N CYS A 98 2.04 10.71 6.81
CA CYS A 98 1.58 12.05 7.15
C CYS A 98 1.75 12.97 5.95
N THR A 99 0.70 13.70 5.58
CA THR A 99 0.72 14.56 4.39
C THR A 99 0.04 15.89 4.67
N THR A 100 0.57 16.96 4.08
CA THR A 100 -0.04 18.31 4.07
C THR A 100 -0.89 18.55 2.83
N GLY A 101 -0.88 17.62 1.87
CA GLY A 101 -1.66 17.67 0.64
C GLY A 101 -3.05 17.03 0.77
N GLU A 102 -3.75 16.95 -0.35
CA GLU A 102 -5.05 16.30 -0.45
C GLU A 102 -4.93 14.79 -0.15
N CYS A 103 -5.56 14.33 0.93
CA CYS A 103 -5.72 12.91 1.24
C CYS A 103 -6.90 12.37 0.42
N TYR A 104 -6.60 11.93 -0.80
CA TYR A 104 -7.57 11.18 -1.58
C TYR A 104 -7.71 9.77 -1.00
N PRO A 105 -8.94 9.23 -0.87
CA PRO A 105 -9.10 7.80 -0.63
C PRO A 105 -8.30 7.03 -1.67
N PRO A 106 -7.67 5.91 -1.29
CA PRO A 106 -6.89 5.16 -2.26
C PRO A 106 -7.90 4.71 -3.30
N ALA A 107 -7.64 4.98 -4.58
CA ALA A 107 -8.59 4.66 -5.64
C ALA A 107 -9.01 3.16 -5.64
N TYR A 108 -8.23 2.30 -4.97
CA TYR A 108 -8.52 0.92 -4.55
C TYR A 108 -9.87 0.71 -3.83
N GLU A 109 -10.31 1.60 -2.93
CA GLU A 109 -11.58 1.38 -2.21
C GLU A 109 -12.79 1.51 -3.14
N ASN A 110 -12.68 2.35 -4.17
CA ASN A 110 -13.71 2.51 -5.19
C ASN A 110 -13.74 1.34 -6.17
N THR A 111 -12.60 0.75 -6.53
CA THR A 111 -12.58 -0.43 -7.42
C THR A 111 -13.10 -1.68 -6.73
N ILE A 112 -12.79 -1.92 -5.45
CA ILE A 112 -13.38 -3.06 -4.71
C ILE A 112 -14.88 -2.88 -4.53
N ARG A 113 -15.36 -1.67 -4.20
CA ARG A 113 -16.81 -1.43 -4.06
C ARG A 113 -17.55 -1.52 -5.39
N LYS A 114 -16.94 -1.13 -6.52
CA LYS A 114 -17.53 -1.27 -7.86
C LYS A 114 -17.48 -2.71 -8.38
N ASN A 115 -16.40 -3.46 -8.11
CA ASN A 115 -16.36 -4.90 -8.42
C ASN A 115 -17.32 -5.69 -7.52
N ALA A 116 -17.59 -5.22 -6.30
CA ALA A 116 -18.65 -5.77 -5.44
C ALA A 116 -20.07 -5.50 -5.96
N TRP A 117 -20.26 -4.62 -6.96
CA TRP A 117 -21.56 -4.43 -7.62
C TRP A 117 -21.86 -5.49 -8.68
N CYS A 118 -20.83 -6.24 -9.09
CA CYS A 118 -20.94 -7.27 -10.09
C CYS A 118 -20.88 -8.68 -9.46
N PRO A 119 -21.60 -9.67 -10.01
CA PRO A 119 -21.49 -11.05 -9.58
C PRO A 119 -20.04 -11.55 -9.61
N ALA A 120 -19.70 -12.49 -8.73
CA ALA A 120 -18.38 -13.10 -8.72
C ALA A 120 -17.99 -13.64 -10.12
N GLY A 121 -16.78 -13.32 -10.56
CA GLY A 121 -16.27 -13.71 -11.88
C GLY A 121 -16.63 -12.76 -13.02
N THR A 122 -17.23 -11.61 -12.73
CA THR A 122 -17.46 -10.53 -13.71
C THR A 122 -16.74 -9.24 -13.31
N THR A 123 -16.46 -8.40 -14.31
CA THR A 123 -15.79 -7.10 -14.16
C THR A 123 -16.77 -5.99 -14.51
N ALA A 124 -16.80 -4.93 -13.71
CA ALA A 124 -17.62 -3.75 -14.01
C ALA A 124 -16.97 -2.91 -15.13
N CYS A 125 -17.57 -2.91 -16.31
CA CYS A 125 -17.12 -2.17 -17.48
C CYS A 125 -18.05 -0.99 -17.77
N GLY A 126 -17.51 0.11 -18.30
CA GLY A 126 -18.30 1.29 -18.61
C GLY A 126 -19.23 1.02 -19.80
N ALA A 127 -20.51 1.36 -19.66
CA ALA A 127 -21.48 1.21 -20.75
C ALA A 127 -21.37 2.38 -21.75
N TYR A 128 -21.36 2.06 -23.05
CA TYR A 128 -21.15 3.01 -24.15
C TYR A 128 -22.15 4.18 -24.19
N GLU A 129 -23.37 4.00 -23.67
CA GLU A 129 -24.48 4.93 -23.96
C GLU A 129 -24.50 6.24 -23.17
N ARG A 130 -23.71 6.43 -22.10
CA ARG A 130 -23.79 7.69 -21.31
C ARG A 130 -22.48 8.19 -20.72
N ARG A 131 -21.46 8.46 -21.56
CA ARG A 131 -20.38 9.39 -21.16
C ARG A 131 -20.98 10.75 -20.83
N GLY A 132 -20.90 11.19 -19.56
CA GLY A 132 -21.26 12.54 -19.13
C GLY A 132 -22.41 12.69 -18.12
N SER A 133 -22.98 11.59 -17.61
CA SER A 133 -23.90 11.66 -16.46
C SER A 133 -23.14 11.50 -15.14
N ASN A 134 -23.61 12.13 -14.06
CA ASN A 134 -23.07 12.01 -12.69
C ASN A 134 -23.07 10.58 -12.14
N SER A 135 -23.61 9.61 -12.89
CA SER A 135 -23.39 8.18 -12.74
C SER A 135 -22.80 7.64 -14.04
N SER A 136 -21.59 7.07 -14.01
CA SER A 136 -21.07 6.29 -15.15
C SER A 136 -21.86 4.97 -15.18
N PRO A 137 -22.78 4.74 -16.14
CA PRO A 137 -23.45 3.45 -16.21
C PRO A 137 -22.42 2.38 -16.48
N PHE A 138 -22.56 1.24 -15.83
CA PHE A 138 -21.67 0.11 -15.99
C PHE A 138 -22.47 -1.15 -16.30
N GLU A 139 -21.79 -2.11 -16.91
CA GLU A 139 -22.27 -3.47 -17.12
C GLU A 139 -21.27 -4.47 -16.56
N CYS A 140 -21.75 -5.62 -16.12
CA CYS A 140 -20.91 -6.67 -15.56
C CYS A 140 -20.57 -7.68 -16.66
N ILE A 141 -19.30 -7.72 -17.07
CA ILE A 141 -18.84 -8.54 -18.20
C ILE A 141 -17.92 -9.66 -17.69
N HIS A 142 -18.08 -10.87 -18.24
CA HIS A 142 -17.13 -11.96 -18.04
C HIS A 142 -15.89 -11.76 -18.92
N THR A 143 -14.95 -10.93 -18.47
CA THR A 143 -13.76 -10.56 -19.26
C THR A 143 -12.81 -11.74 -19.53
N ASP A 144 -13.06 -12.90 -18.94
CA ASP A 144 -12.31 -14.13 -19.19
C ASP A 144 -12.83 -14.92 -20.41
N THR A 145 -14.04 -14.62 -20.88
CA THR A 145 -14.74 -15.37 -21.94
C THR A 145 -15.46 -14.48 -22.96
N ASP A 146 -15.69 -13.21 -22.64
CA ASP A 146 -16.31 -12.25 -23.53
C ASP A 146 -15.37 -11.86 -24.67
N LEU A 147 -15.89 -11.88 -25.90
CA LEU A 147 -15.09 -11.65 -27.11
C LEU A 147 -14.67 -10.18 -27.25
N GLU A 148 -15.53 -9.26 -26.85
CA GLU A 148 -15.41 -7.82 -27.11
C GLU A 148 -14.74 -7.08 -25.95
N SER A 149 -14.56 -7.74 -24.81
CA SER A 149 -13.86 -7.26 -23.61
C SER A 149 -13.01 -8.37 -23.00
N CYS A 150 -12.11 -8.94 -23.80
CA CYS A 150 -11.25 -10.03 -23.37
C CYS A 150 -10.04 -9.50 -22.56
N GLY A 151 -9.79 -10.12 -21.40
CA GLY A 151 -8.71 -9.76 -20.49
C GLY A 151 -8.97 -8.50 -19.64
N GLY A 152 -10.06 -7.78 -19.93
CA GLY A 152 -10.46 -6.55 -19.24
C GLY A 152 -11.55 -5.83 -20.01
N CYS A 153 -11.92 -4.63 -19.58
CA CYS A 153 -12.92 -3.81 -20.25
C CYS A 153 -12.34 -3.06 -21.44
N THR A 154 -12.96 -3.18 -22.61
CA THR A 154 -12.62 -2.32 -23.77
C THR A 154 -13.05 -0.87 -23.55
N THR A 155 -14.08 -0.66 -22.72
CA THR A 155 -14.41 0.64 -22.12
C THR A 155 -14.23 0.57 -20.60
N PRO A 156 -13.06 0.99 -20.07
CA PRO A 156 -12.81 1.02 -18.63
C PRO A 156 -13.81 1.91 -17.90
N LEU A 157 -14.32 1.44 -16.74
CA LEU A 157 -15.24 2.22 -15.90
C LEU A 157 -14.53 3.39 -15.20
N ASP A 158 -13.25 3.21 -14.88
CA ASP A 158 -12.34 4.22 -14.36
C ASP A 158 -10.89 3.87 -14.71
N SER A 159 -9.94 4.71 -14.26
CA SER A 159 -8.51 4.53 -14.53
C SER A 159 -7.89 3.28 -13.89
N LEU A 160 -8.62 2.58 -13.03
CA LEU A 160 -8.15 1.36 -12.36
C LEU A 160 -8.79 0.09 -12.90
N SER A 161 -9.83 0.20 -13.71
CA SER A 161 -10.47 -0.96 -14.33
C SER A 161 -9.48 -1.62 -15.30
N PRO A 162 -9.36 -2.96 -15.30
CA PRO A 162 -8.45 -3.64 -16.22
C PRO A 162 -8.85 -3.34 -17.66
N THR A 163 -7.89 -2.95 -18.48
CA THR A 163 -8.13 -2.69 -19.91
C THR A 163 -8.09 -4.01 -20.66
N GLY A 164 -9.11 -4.26 -21.48
CA GLY A 164 -9.17 -5.43 -22.36
C GLY A 164 -9.10 -5.08 -23.82
N VAL A 165 -9.26 -6.11 -24.63
CA VAL A 165 -9.23 -6.03 -26.09
C VAL A 165 -10.47 -6.71 -26.65
N ASP A 166 -11.04 -6.09 -27.67
CA ASP A 166 -12.01 -6.73 -28.55
C ASP A 166 -11.26 -7.65 -29.52
N CYS A 167 -11.35 -8.96 -29.29
CA CYS A 167 -10.67 -9.95 -30.10
C CYS A 167 -11.25 -10.03 -31.53
N SER A 168 -12.51 -9.64 -31.74
CA SER A 168 -13.17 -9.68 -33.05
C SER A 168 -12.61 -8.63 -34.02
N GLN A 169 -12.06 -7.54 -33.46
CA GLN A 169 -11.44 -6.45 -34.21
C GLN A 169 -9.94 -6.66 -34.51
N LEU A 170 -9.36 -7.80 -34.11
CA LEU A 170 -7.96 -8.10 -34.41
C LEU A 170 -7.74 -8.21 -35.93
N PRO A 171 -6.62 -7.69 -36.47
CA PRO A 171 -6.38 -7.72 -37.91
C PRO A 171 -6.32 -9.14 -38.48
N GLY A 172 -7.11 -9.39 -39.53
CA GLY A 172 -7.06 -10.64 -40.29
C GLY A 172 -7.66 -11.86 -39.59
N VAL A 173 -8.28 -11.73 -38.42
CA VAL A 173 -8.98 -12.85 -37.76
C VAL A 173 -10.29 -13.19 -38.48
N VAL A 174 -10.65 -14.47 -38.47
CA VAL A 174 -11.94 -14.97 -38.98
C VAL A 174 -12.67 -15.80 -37.94
N ASP A 175 -11.92 -16.58 -37.17
CA ASP A 175 -12.42 -17.34 -36.04
C ASP A 175 -11.46 -17.13 -34.87
N VAL A 176 -11.97 -16.50 -33.83
CA VAL A 176 -11.25 -16.08 -32.64
C VAL A 176 -12.21 -16.17 -31.45
N LYS A 177 -11.66 -16.48 -30.28
CA LYS A 177 -12.41 -16.53 -29.03
C LYS A 177 -11.61 -15.90 -27.90
N CYS A 178 -12.30 -15.40 -26.89
CA CYS A 178 -11.66 -15.14 -25.61
C CYS A 178 -11.61 -16.43 -24.79
N LYS A 179 -10.44 -16.74 -24.22
CA LYS A 179 -10.28 -17.88 -23.32
C LYS A 179 -9.33 -17.50 -22.18
N ALA A 180 -9.84 -17.57 -20.95
CA ALA A 180 -9.09 -17.21 -19.74
C ALA A 180 -8.45 -15.81 -19.83
N GLY A 181 -9.19 -14.86 -20.44
CA GLY A 181 -8.75 -13.47 -20.57
C GLY A 181 -7.72 -13.22 -21.68
N ALA A 182 -7.50 -14.19 -22.57
CA ALA A 182 -6.62 -14.03 -23.73
C ALA A 182 -7.36 -14.32 -25.04
N CYS A 183 -7.09 -13.53 -26.07
CA CYS A 183 -7.55 -13.82 -27.43
C CYS A 183 -6.84 -15.07 -27.96
N VAL A 184 -7.61 -16.03 -28.46
CA VAL A 184 -7.13 -17.26 -29.07
C VAL A 184 -7.70 -17.36 -30.48
N VAL A 185 -6.84 -17.19 -31.47
CA VAL A 185 -7.17 -17.26 -32.89
C VAL A 185 -7.20 -18.71 -33.35
N ASN A 186 -8.35 -19.17 -33.83
CA ASN A 186 -8.49 -20.49 -34.47
C ASN A 186 -8.23 -20.41 -35.97
N ARG A 187 -8.62 -19.32 -36.65
CA ARG A 187 -8.48 -19.17 -38.11
C ARG A 187 -8.24 -17.72 -38.52
N CYS A 188 -7.32 -17.55 -39.48
CA CYS A 188 -7.04 -16.29 -40.14
C CYS A 188 -7.66 -16.21 -41.53
N SER A 189 -7.85 -14.98 -42.01
CA SER A 189 -8.24 -14.65 -43.39
C SER A 189 -7.14 -15.06 -44.38
N PRO A 190 -7.47 -15.28 -45.67
CA PRO A 190 -6.45 -15.49 -46.70
C PRO A 190 -5.40 -14.37 -46.71
N GLY A 191 -4.12 -14.75 -46.86
CA GLY A 191 -2.99 -13.81 -46.77
C GLY A 191 -2.47 -13.55 -45.36
N TYR A 192 -3.02 -14.23 -44.35
CA TYR A 192 -2.56 -14.18 -42.97
C TYR A 192 -2.29 -15.58 -42.41
N MET A 193 -1.34 -15.71 -41.49
CA MET A 193 -1.05 -16.91 -40.72
C MET A 193 -1.17 -16.64 -39.22
N ARG A 194 -1.55 -17.64 -38.44
CA ARG A 194 -1.57 -17.51 -36.97
C ARG A 194 -0.15 -17.29 -36.45
N ALA A 195 -0.01 -16.38 -35.50
CA ALA A 195 1.21 -16.27 -34.71
C ALA A 195 1.47 -17.58 -33.93
N ALA A 196 2.73 -17.81 -33.52
CA ALA A 196 3.13 -19.05 -32.84
C ALA A 196 2.39 -19.27 -31.50
N ASP A 197 2.01 -18.19 -30.84
CA ASP A 197 1.23 -18.17 -29.59
C ASP A 197 -0.29 -18.24 -29.82
N ASN A 198 -0.72 -18.21 -31.09
CA ASN A 198 -2.12 -18.10 -31.52
C ASN A 198 -2.86 -16.84 -31.02
N SER A 199 -2.15 -15.78 -30.62
CA SER A 199 -2.79 -14.55 -30.13
C SER A 199 -3.33 -13.67 -31.25
N THR A 200 -2.72 -13.75 -32.44
CA THR A 200 -2.96 -12.84 -33.56
C THR A 200 -2.82 -13.54 -34.93
N CYS A 201 -3.28 -12.85 -35.98
CA CYS A 201 -2.99 -13.17 -37.37
C CYS A 201 -1.93 -12.20 -37.91
N VAL A 202 -0.88 -12.73 -38.52
CA VAL A 202 0.22 -11.95 -39.11
C VAL A 202 0.18 -12.09 -40.62
N SER A 203 0.35 -10.98 -41.34
CA SER A 203 0.36 -10.99 -42.81
C SER A 203 1.52 -11.83 -43.35
N THR A 204 1.24 -12.71 -44.29
CA THR A 204 2.26 -13.56 -44.93
C THR A 204 3.25 -12.77 -45.76
N GLN A 205 2.87 -11.58 -46.23
CA GLN A 205 3.77 -10.69 -46.99
C GLN A 205 4.85 -10.06 -46.11
N LEU A 206 4.57 -9.86 -44.82
CA LEU A 206 5.53 -9.30 -43.86
C LEU A 206 6.54 -10.35 -43.39
N LEU A 207 6.16 -11.63 -43.37
CA LEU A 207 7.05 -12.75 -43.02
C LEU A 207 8.04 -13.12 -44.12
N GLN A 208 7.85 -12.63 -45.35
CA GLN A 208 8.74 -12.88 -46.50
C GLN A 208 9.81 -11.79 -46.69
N GLN A 209 9.85 -10.79 -45.80
CA GLN A 209 10.81 -9.67 -45.85
C GLN A 209 11.80 -9.67 -44.68
N SER A 210 11.87 -10.77 -43.91
CA SER A 210 12.77 -10.97 -42.77
C SER A 210 13.68 -12.17 -42.97
#